data_AF-A0A5K0XJT9-F1
#
_entry.id   AF-A0A5K0XJT9-F1
#
_cell.length_a   1.000
_cell.length_b   1.000
_cell.length_c   1.000
_cell.angle_alpha   90.00
_cell.angle_beta   90.00
_cell.angle_gamma   90.00
#
_symmetry.space_group_name_H-M   'P 1'
#
loop_
_entity.id
_entity.type
_entity.pdbx_description
1 polymer ?
#
loop_
_entity_poly.entity_id
_entity_poly.type
_entity_poly.pdbx_seq_one_letter_code
_entity_poly.pdbx_strand_id
1 'polypeptide(L)'
;PLFQQVGSRMLLSERGVSIPSEAEKYLMAVEEYAKTGILVAYHGSFVGILVVSDPLKKEATVVIETLKKMGIVPVMVTGDNLRTARAIAKE
;
A
#
# COMPACT_ATOMS: atom_id res chain seq x y z
N PRO A 1 2.90 -4.86 -24.83
CA PRO A 1 3.32 -3.45 -25.07
C PRO A 1 4.03 -2.89 -23.83
N LEU A 2 5.33 -2.63 -23.93
CA LEU A 2 6.27 -2.39 -22.82
C LEU A 2 6.36 -0.92 -22.38
N PHE A 3 5.31 -0.12 -22.60
CA PHE A 3 5.46 1.33 -22.59
C PHE A 3 5.40 1.93 -21.19
N GLN A 4 4.51 1.48 -20.29
CA GLN A 4 4.37 2.03 -18.94
C GLN A 4 3.90 0.94 -17.98
N GLN A 5 4.44 0.91 -16.76
CA GLN A 5 3.99 0.03 -15.69
C GLN A 5 3.82 0.84 -14.40
N VAL A 6 2.66 0.66 -13.75
CA VAL A 6 2.31 1.34 -12.51
C VAL A 6 1.69 0.29 -11.60
N GLY A 7 2.29 0.04 -10.43
CA GLY A 7 1.73 -0.93 -9.50
C GLY A 7 2.66 -1.42 -8.41
N SER A 8 2.42 -2.66 -7.98
CA SER A 8 3.10 -3.27 -6.83
C SER A 8 4.53 -3.72 -7.16
N ARG A 9 5.30 -4.05 -6.11
CA ARG A 9 6.64 -4.66 -6.24
C ARG A 9 6.59 -5.95 -7.07
N MET A 10 5.55 -6.75 -6.86
CA MET A 10 5.35 -8.00 -7.59
C MET A 10 5.18 -7.73 -9.09
N LEU A 11 4.33 -6.77 -9.46
CA LEU A 11 4.11 -6.41 -10.87
C LEU A 11 5.41 -6.00 -11.57
N LEU A 12 6.21 -5.13 -10.95
CA LEU A 12 7.47 -4.67 -11.54
C LEU A 12 8.50 -5.80 -11.63
N SER A 13 8.56 -6.66 -10.62
CA SER A 13 9.46 -7.82 -10.61
C SER A 13 9.11 -8.83 -11.70
N GLU A 14 7.83 -9.15 -11.89
CA GLU A 14 7.35 -10.02 -12.99
C GLU A 14 7.68 -9.47 -14.38
N ARG A 15 7.89 -8.16 -14.47
CA ARG A 15 8.22 -7.45 -15.70
C ARG A 15 9.73 -7.18 -15.85
N GLY A 16 10.54 -7.70 -14.93
CA GLY A 16 11.99 -7.59 -14.98
C GLY A 16 12.53 -6.19 -14.65
N VAL A 17 11.74 -5.33 -13.99
CA VAL A 17 12.18 -3.99 -13.61
C VAL A 17 12.96 -4.07 -12.29
N SER A 18 14.22 -3.66 -12.33
CA SER A 18 15.05 -3.53 -11.11
C SER A 18 14.69 -2.26 -10.35
N ILE A 19 14.49 -2.38 -9.03
CA ILE A 19 14.16 -1.27 -8.13
C ILE A 19 15.42 -0.93 -7.32
N PRO A 20 15.90 0.33 -7.34
CA PRO A 20 17.05 0.75 -6.54
C PRO A 20 16.81 0.56 -5.03
N SER A 21 17.88 0.22 -4.29
CA SER A 21 17.78 -0.06 -2.85
C SER A 21 17.25 1.12 -2.03
N GLU A 22 17.56 2.34 -2.45
CA GLU A 22 17.11 3.59 -1.85
C GLU A 22 15.60 3.77 -2.04
N ALA A 23 15.10 3.43 -3.23
CA ALA A 23 13.67 3.46 -3.52
C ALA A 23 12.92 2.39 -2.72
N GLU A 24 13.50 1.20 -2.55
CA GLU A 24 12.90 0.18 -1.67
C GLU A 24 12.82 0.64 -0.22
N LYS A 25 13.89 1.23 0.31
CA LYS A 25 13.91 1.79 1.68
C LYS A 25 12.85 2.88 1.85
N TYR A 26 12.75 3.79 0.88
CA TYR A 26 11.73 4.84 0.90
C TYR A 26 10.32 4.27 0.84
N LEU A 27 10.08 3.30 -0.04
CA LEU A 27 8.79 2.60 -0.14
C LEU A 27 8.40 1.96 1.19
N MET A 28 9.33 1.25 1.84
CA MET A 28 9.07 0.66 3.16
C MET A 28 8.73 1.72 4.21
N ALA A 29 9.47 2.82 4.25
CA ALA A 29 9.24 3.90 5.20
C ALA A 29 7.85 4.52 5.03
N VAL A 30 7.39 4.79 3.80
CA VAL A 30 6.05 5.37 3.60
C VAL A 30 4.93 4.38 3.92
N GLU A 31 5.13 3.09 3.61
CA GLU A 31 4.16 2.02 3.93
C GLU A 31 3.98 1.84 5.46
N GLU A 32 5.01 2.09 6.26
CA GLU A 32 4.92 2.09 7.73
C GLU A 32 3.99 3.19 8.27
N TYR A 33 3.84 4.30 7.54
CA TYR A 33 2.94 5.39 7.88
C TYR A 33 1.54 5.24 7.26
N ALA A 34 1.09 4.01 7.00
CA ALA A 34 -0.23 3.72 6.41
C ALA A 34 -0.46 4.37 5.03
N LYS A 35 0.61 4.67 4.29
CA LYS A 35 0.50 5.18 2.91
C LYS A 35 0.69 4.04 1.91
N THR A 36 0.07 4.16 0.76
CA THR A 36 0.23 3.22 -0.36
C THR A 36 1.27 3.79 -1.31
N GLY A 37 2.43 3.13 -1.37
CA GLY A 37 3.45 3.43 -2.37
C GLY A 37 3.23 2.60 -3.64
N ILE A 38 3.14 3.29 -4.77
CA ILE A 38 2.90 2.73 -6.10
C ILE A 38 4.18 2.96 -6.92
N LEU A 39 4.79 1.87 -7.40
CA LEU A 39 6.01 1.95 -8.18
C LEU A 39 5.69 2.25 -9.65
N VAL A 40 6.51 3.11 -10.26
CA VAL A 40 6.34 3.55 -11.65
C VAL A 40 7.58 3.18 -12.45
N ALA A 41 7.36 2.54 -13.60
CA ALA A 41 8.39 2.22 -14.57
C ALA A 41 7.99 2.66 -15.98
N TYR A 42 8.98 3.14 -16.74
CA TYR A 42 8.83 3.61 -18.10
C TYR A 42 9.89 2.96 -18.98
N HIS A 43 9.47 2.37 -20.11
CA HIS A 43 10.35 1.59 -20.99
C HIS A 43 11.24 0.54 -20.26
N GLY A 44 10.69 -0.14 -19.25
CA GLY A 44 11.40 -1.18 -18.50
C GLY A 44 12.36 -0.66 -17.43
N SER A 45 12.47 0.66 -17.26
CA SER A 45 13.30 1.29 -16.23
C SER A 45 12.43 1.84 -15.10
N PHE A 46 12.84 1.64 -13.86
CA PHE A 46 12.24 2.30 -12.71
C PHE A 46 12.40 3.82 -12.83
N VAL A 47 11.32 4.57 -12.59
CA VAL A 47 11.29 6.04 -12.69
C VAL A 47 11.01 6.69 -11.34
N GLY A 48 10.21 6.04 -10.48
CA GLY A 48 9.88 6.62 -9.18
C GLY A 48 8.76 5.92 -8.44
N ILE A 49 8.33 6.54 -7.35
CA ILE A 49 7.24 6.09 -6.49
C ILE A 49 6.19 7.20 -6.41
N LEU A 50 4.94 6.85 -6.67
CA LEU A 50 3.78 7.67 -6.33
C LEU A 50 3.27 7.24 -4.95
N VAL A 51 3.12 8.18 -4.02
CA VAL A 51 2.63 7.89 -2.66
C VAL A 51 1.23 8.46 -2.51
N VAL A 52 0.28 7.59 -2.18
CA VAL A 52 -1.13 7.95 -1.95
C VAL A 52 -1.46 7.66 -0.49
N SER A 53 -2.27 8.52 0.11
CA SER A 53 -2.78 8.35 1.48
C SER A 53 -4.29 8.39 1.41
N ASP A 54 -4.96 7.39 1.99
CA ASP A 54 -6.41 7.40 2.21
C ASP A 54 -6.66 7.47 3.73
N PRO A 55 -6.96 8.67 4.27
CA PRO A 55 -7.16 8.82 5.70
C PRO A 55 -8.41 8.05 6.14
N LEU A 56 -8.30 7.37 7.29
CA LEU A 56 -9.45 6.70 7.89
C LEU A 56 -10.58 7.71 8.13
N LYS A 57 -11.82 7.27 7.84
CA LYS A 57 -13.01 8.04 8.21
C LYS A 57 -13.03 8.20 9.72
N LYS A 58 -13.33 9.40 10.21
CA LYS A 58 -13.37 9.71 11.65
C LYS A 58 -14.31 8.78 12.42
N GLU A 59 -15.35 8.28 11.75
CA GLU A 59 -16.36 7.41 12.33
C GLU A 59 -15.94 5.92 12.34
N ALA A 60 -14.87 5.54 11.64
CA ALA A 60 -14.48 4.13 11.46
C ALA A 60 -14.20 3.44 12.80
N THR A 61 -13.49 4.10 13.71
CA THR A 61 -13.19 3.58 15.05
C THR A 61 -14.48 3.28 15.83
N VAL A 62 -15.43 4.22 15.83
CA VAL A 62 -16.71 4.09 16.54
C VAL A 62 -17.54 2.93 15.97
N VAL A 63 -17.56 2.78 14.65
CA VAL A 63 -18.27 1.69 13.97
C VAL A 63 -17.66 0.33 14.32
N ILE A 64 -16.33 0.19 14.24
CA ILE A 64 -15.63 -1.07 14.56
C ILE A 64 -15.86 -1.46 16.02
N GLU A 65 -15.77 -0.51 16.95
CA GLU A 65 -16.03 -0.76 18.37
C GLU A 65 -17.48 -1.21 18.63
N THR A 66 -18.43 -0.57 17.96
CA THR A 66 -19.86 -0.91 18.11
C THR A 66 -20.13 -2.33 17.62
N LEU A 67 -19.60 -2.70 16.45
CA LEU A 67 -19.71 -4.06 15.93
C LEU A 67 -19.11 -5.10 16.88
N LYS A 68 -17.92 -4.82 17.45
CA LYS A 68 -17.30 -5.71 18.45
C LYS A 68 -18.16 -5.87 19.71
N LYS A 69 -18.77 -4.78 20.21
CA LYS A 69 -19.70 -4.83 21.37
C LYS A 69 -20.96 -5.64 21.08
N MET A 70 -21.37 -5.73 19.83
CA MET A 70 -22.49 -6.58 19.38
C MET A 70 -22.10 -8.05 19.18
N GLY A 71 -20.84 -8.43 19.44
CA GLY A 71 -20.32 -9.78 19.19
C GLY A 71 -20.02 -10.08 17.72
N ILE A 72 -20.02 -9.07 16.84
CA ILE A 72 -19.64 -9.21 15.43
C ILE A 72 -18.12 -9.04 15.31
N VAL A 73 -17.48 -9.86 14.48
CA VAL A 73 -16.04 -9.80 14.21
C VAL A 73 -15.80 -9.04 12.90
N PRO A 74 -15.27 -7.80 12.93
CA PRO A 74 -14.93 -7.07 11.71
C PRO A 74 -13.68 -7.68 11.05
N VAL A 75 -13.69 -7.76 9.72
CA VAL A 75 -12.55 -8.22 8.91
C VAL A 75 -12.21 -7.16 7.88
N MET A 76 -10.93 -6.80 7.77
CA MET A 76 -10.45 -5.89 6.74
C MET A 76 -9.99 -6.68 5.51
N VAL A 77 -10.49 -6.29 4.33
CA VAL A 77 -10.06 -6.82 3.04
C VAL A 77 -9.51 -5.64 2.23
N THR A 78 -8.24 -5.72 1.83
CA THR A 78 -7.57 -4.67 1.05
C THR A 78 -6.64 -5.28 0.00
N GLY A 79 -6.43 -4.55 -1.10
CA GLY A 79 -5.41 -4.84 -2.11
C GLY A 79 -4.06 -4.19 -1.82
N ASP A 80 -3.95 -3.43 -0.71
CA ASP A 80 -2.69 -2.83 -0.29
C ASP A 80 -1.67 -3.89 0.13
N ASN A 81 -0.40 -3.48 0.17
CA ASN A 81 0.64 -4.32 0.74
C ASN A 81 0.42 -4.54 2.25
N LEU A 82 1.04 -5.61 2.77
CA LEU A 82 0.87 -6.04 4.15
C LEU A 82 1.30 -4.98 5.20
N ARG A 83 2.28 -4.12 4.89
CA ARG A 83 2.76 -3.10 5.85
C ARG A 83 1.73 -1.99 5.99
N THR A 84 1.24 -1.46 4.88
CA THR A 84 0.17 -0.45 4.85
C THR A 84 -1.08 -0.98 5.55
N ALA A 85 -1.51 -2.20 5.20
CA ALA A 85 -2.65 -2.85 5.85
C ALA A 85 -2.48 -2.99 7.36
N ARG A 86 -1.30 -3.41 7.83
CA ARG A 86 -1.01 -3.54 9.27
C ARG A 86 -0.96 -2.19 9.97
N ALA A 87 -0.50 -1.14 9.31
CA ALA A 87 -0.49 0.21 9.86
C ALA A 87 -1.93 0.72 10.03
N ILE A 88 -2.76 0.60 8.98
CA ILE A 88 -4.19 0.97 9.03
C ILE A 88 -4.93 0.17 10.11
N ALA A 89 -4.68 -1.13 10.25
CA ALA A 89 -5.35 -1.97 11.24
C ALA A 89 -4.97 -1.67 12.71
N LYS A 90 -3.87 -0.92 12.94
CA LYS A 90 -3.44 -0.50 14.28
C LYS A 90 -3.99 0.87 14.68
N GLU A 91 -4.43 1.66 13.71
CA GLU A 91 -5.02 2.99 13.90
C GLU A 91 -6.50 2.88 14.28
#